data_AF-A0AA85JZI7-F1
#
_entry.id   AF-A0AA85JZI7-F1
#
_cell.length_a   1.000
_cell.length_b   1.000
_cell.length_c   1.000
_cell.angle_alpha   90.00
_cell.angle_beta   90.00
_cell.angle_gamma   90.00
#
_symmetry.space_group_name_H-M   'P 1'
#
loop_
_entity.id
_entity.type
_entity.pdbx_description
1 polymer ?
#
loop_
_entity_poly.entity_id
_entity_poly.type
_entity_poly.pdbx_seq_one_letter_code
_entity_poly.pdbx_strand_id
1 'polypeptide(L)'
;MNSADYEKKAIDHLNDGPYEKFNANKSRATLNKLKAETSKMLQSIKEKLGVSLWFTLAPKSCSPCRFYGLPKIHKPEVPLRPVVDFTNSPTYKLSKYIYRILSPYEMKVEHGVKNSYEFKRKINLTNIEEDEIMASFDVYSLFTNVPVNDSLSIIYNLLCADDELSDRCPLNPDEIMKVLELCLKSTLFTFRGVLYRQIGGIAMGSPVSPLVANLFMHSLETNAIMRCLSPPKVWLRYVDDTFIITKRRLLNELFQLINNMSETIKFSKEVESDENELAFLDCLVKRKLDGKFKINIFRKPTNSDRYLD
;
A
#
# COMPACT_ATOMS: atom_id res chain seq x y z
N MET A 1 7.82 -19.78 15.60
CA MET A 1 6.77 -20.39 14.74
C MET A 1 7.36 -21.63 14.10
N ASN A 2 6.69 -22.77 14.22
CA ASN A 2 7.12 -24.00 13.53
C ASN A 2 6.50 -24.07 12.12
N SER A 3 6.95 -25.03 11.29
CA SER A 3 6.50 -25.14 9.90
C SER A 3 5.00 -25.44 9.78
N ALA A 4 4.41 -26.22 10.69
CA ALA A 4 3.00 -26.57 10.62
C ALA A 4 2.09 -25.35 10.90
N ASP A 5 2.45 -24.53 11.90
CA ASP A 5 1.78 -23.27 12.21
C ASP A 5 1.89 -22.28 11.04
N TYR A 6 3.07 -22.21 10.40
CA TYR A 6 3.27 -21.40 9.19
C TYR A 6 2.35 -21.82 8.04
N GLU A 7 2.30 -23.12 7.73
CA GLU A 7 1.44 -23.64 6.65
C GLU A 7 -0.02 -23.33 6.92
N LYS A 8 -0.48 -23.57 8.15
CA LYS A 8 -1.86 -23.29 8.54
C LYS A 8 -2.19 -21.81 8.34
N LYS A 9 -1.38 -20.89 8.91
CA LYS A 9 -1.59 -19.43 8.79
C LYS A 9 -1.56 -18.96 7.34
N ALA A 10 -0.70 -19.54 6.51
CA ALA A 10 -0.64 -19.21 5.09
C ALA A 10 -1.90 -19.67 4.35
N ILE A 11 -2.39 -20.88 4.63
CA ILE A 11 -3.61 -21.42 4.02
C ILE A 11 -4.84 -20.63 4.48
N ASP A 12 -4.95 -20.33 5.78
CA ASP A 12 -6.04 -19.53 6.33
C ASP A 12 -6.09 -18.16 5.65
N HIS A 13 -4.95 -17.46 5.52
CA HIS A 13 -4.85 -16.20 4.76
C HIS A 13 -5.30 -16.33 3.31
N LEU A 14 -4.95 -17.42 2.63
CA LEU A 14 -5.31 -17.64 1.24
C LEU A 14 -6.78 -18.01 1.04
N ASN A 15 -7.42 -18.60 2.05
CA ASN A 15 -8.84 -18.93 2.03
C ASN A 15 -9.73 -17.74 2.40
N ASP A 16 -9.31 -16.93 3.37
CA ASP A 16 -10.07 -15.77 3.86
C ASP A 16 -9.86 -14.53 2.99
N GLY A 17 -8.69 -14.45 2.33
CA GLY A 17 -8.31 -13.32 1.50
C GLY A 17 -9.01 -13.30 0.13
N PRO A 18 -8.82 -12.21 -0.64
CA PRO A 18 -9.44 -12.05 -1.94
C PRO A 18 -8.67 -12.83 -3.02
N TYR A 19 -8.62 -14.15 -2.88
CA TYR A 19 -7.87 -15.05 -3.76
C TYR A 19 -8.76 -16.16 -4.32
N GLU A 20 -8.56 -16.44 -5.60
CA GLU A 20 -9.20 -17.56 -6.29
C GLU A 20 -8.19 -18.68 -6.50
N LYS A 21 -8.52 -19.88 -6.05
CA LYS A 21 -7.69 -21.09 -6.21
C LYS A 21 -7.98 -21.77 -7.55
N PHE A 22 -6.93 -22.12 -8.30
CA PHE A 22 -7.03 -22.81 -9.59
C PHE A 22 -6.77 -24.31 -9.46
N ASN A 23 -7.45 -25.09 -10.30
CA ASN A 23 -7.15 -26.51 -10.47
C ASN A 23 -5.76 -26.70 -11.12
N ALA A 24 -4.98 -27.65 -10.58
CA ALA A 24 -3.60 -27.91 -11.01
C ALA A 24 -3.47 -28.09 -12.54
N ASN A 25 -4.41 -28.79 -13.16
CA ASN A 25 -4.45 -29.08 -14.60
C ASN A 25 -4.57 -27.82 -15.48
N LYS A 26 -5.05 -26.69 -14.94
CA LYS A 26 -5.20 -25.43 -15.69
C LYS A 26 -4.02 -24.48 -15.49
N SER A 27 -3.10 -24.75 -14.56
CA SER A 27 -2.11 -23.77 -14.12
C SER A 27 -1.19 -23.27 -15.24
N ARG A 28 -0.67 -24.18 -16.06
CA ARG A 28 0.21 -23.83 -17.20
C ARG A 28 -0.55 -23.05 -18.28
N ALA A 29 -1.79 -23.44 -18.57
CA ALA A 29 -2.63 -22.76 -19.53
C ALA A 29 -2.97 -21.32 -19.09
N THR A 30 -3.31 -21.13 -17.81
CA THR A 30 -3.60 -19.81 -17.23
C THR A 30 -2.39 -18.88 -17.30
N LEU A 31 -1.19 -19.38 -16.96
CA LEU A 31 0.04 -18.59 -17.08
C LEU A 31 0.36 -18.23 -18.54
N ASN A 32 0.24 -19.18 -19.46
CA ASN A 32 0.47 -18.94 -20.88
C ASN A 32 -0.52 -17.91 -21.45
N LYS A 33 -1.78 -17.94 -21.00
CA LYS A 33 -2.79 -16.94 -21.35
C LYS A 33 -2.37 -15.55 -20.89
N LEU A 34 -1.95 -15.41 -19.62
CA LEU A 34 -1.45 -14.12 -19.11
C LEU A 34 -0.21 -13.64 -19.89
N LYS A 35 0.72 -14.53 -20.21
CA LYS A 35 1.88 -14.19 -21.04
C LYS A 35 1.44 -13.68 -22.41
N ALA A 36 0.48 -14.34 -23.05
CA ALA A 36 -0.05 -13.91 -24.35
C ALA A 36 -0.77 -12.55 -24.26
N GLU A 37 -1.58 -12.32 -23.23
CA GLU A 37 -2.24 -11.03 -22.97
C GLU A 37 -1.22 -9.91 -22.77
N THR A 38 -0.17 -10.17 -21.98
CA THR A 38 0.93 -9.24 -21.74
C THR A 38 1.68 -8.91 -23.04
N SER A 39 2.01 -9.93 -23.83
CA SER A 39 2.67 -9.73 -25.13
C SER A 39 1.78 -8.95 -26.11
N LYS A 40 0.46 -9.22 -26.13
CA LYS A 40 -0.50 -8.50 -26.97
C LYS A 40 -0.58 -7.02 -26.57
N MET A 41 -0.67 -6.75 -25.26
CA MET A 41 -0.67 -5.38 -24.73
C MET A 41 0.61 -4.63 -25.10
N LEU A 42 1.77 -5.28 -24.92
CA LEU A 42 3.05 -4.68 -25.26
C LEU A 42 3.20 -4.47 -26.78
N GLN A 43 2.65 -5.37 -27.60
CA GLN A 43 2.63 -5.23 -29.04
C GLN A 43 1.79 -4.03 -29.51
N SER A 44 0.65 -3.74 -28.86
CA SER A 44 -0.19 -2.59 -29.24
C SER A 44 0.46 -1.24 -28.98
N ILE A 45 1.44 -1.16 -28.07
CA ILE A 45 2.17 0.07 -27.77
C ILE A 45 3.59 0.09 -28.35
N LYS A 46 3.96 -0.92 -29.14
CA LYS A 46 5.34 -1.12 -29.64
C LYS A 46 5.88 0.06 -30.42
N GLU A 47 5.06 0.64 -31.31
CA GLU A 47 5.50 1.74 -32.19
C GLU A 47 5.93 2.96 -31.36
N LYS A 48 5.15 3.31 -30.34
CA LYS A 48 5.43 4.42 -29.42
C LYS A 48 6.64 4.18 -28.52
N LEU A 49 6.82 2.94 -28.04
CA LEU A 49 7.95 2.59 -27.18
C LEU A 49 9.28 2.48 -27.93
N GLY A 50 9.24 2.17 -29.23
CA GLY A 50 10.42 1.78 -30.00
C GLY A 50 10.90 0.36 -29.69
N VAL A 51 11.69 -0.21 -30.61
CA VAL A 51 12.08 -1.63 -30.60
C VAL A 51 12.92 -2.01 -29.37
N SER A 52 13.84 -1.14 -28.96
CA SER A 52 14.77 -1.41 -27.85
C SER A 52 14.04 -1.54 -26.50
N LEU A 53 13.17 -0.58 -26.19
CA LEU A 53 12.38 -0.60 -24.95
C LEU A 53 11.36 -1.74 -24.99
N TRP A 54 10.67 -1.93 -26.12
CA TRP A 54 9.76 -3.06 -26.31
C TRP A 54 10.44 -4.41 -26.02
N PHE A 55 11.64 -4.64 -26.57
CA PHE A 55 12.39 -5.89 -26.36
C PHE A 55 12.80 -6.09 -24.90
N THR A 56 13.11 -4.99 -24.21
CA THR A 56 13.44 -5.02 -22.78
C THR A 56 12.24 -5.42 -21.94
N LEU A 57 11.06 -4.86 -22.23
CA LEU A 57 9.81 -5.08 -21.49
C LEU A 57 9.16 -6.44 -21.80
N ALA A 58 9.47 -7.04 -22.94
CA ALA A 58 8.85 -8.29 -23.39
C ALA A 58 8.98 -9.44 -22.36
N PRO A 59 7.88 -10.16 -22.07
CA PRO A 59 7.91 -11.32 -21.19
C PRO A 59 8.60 -12.50 -21.90
N LYS A 60 9.82 -12.83 -21.45
CA LYS A 60 10.64 -13.92 -22.01
C LYS A 60 10.31 -15.25 -21.31
N SER A 61 11.17 -15.68 -20.41
CA SER A 61 10.91 -16.83 -19.53
C SER A 61 10.06 -16.37 -18.36
N CYS A 62 8.84 -16.91 -18.26
CA CYS A 62 7.90 -16.52 -17.22
C CYS A 62 7.51 -17.70 -16.34
N SER A 63 7.34 -17.42 -15.06
CA SER A 63 6.77 -18.32 -14.07
C SER A 63 5.63 -17.61 -13.34
N PRO A 64 4.72 -18.33 -12.68
CA PRO A 64 3.85 -17.69 -11.71
C PRO A 64 4.70 -17.08 -10.60
N CYS A 65 4.21 -16.03 -9.97
CA CYS A 65 4.85 -15.47 -8.79
C CYS A 65 4.89 -16.50 -7.64
N ARG A 66 5.73 -16.29 -6.63
CA ARG A 66 5.78 -17.15 -5.44
C ARG A 66 5.20 -16.42 -4.23
N PHE A 67 4.21 -17.01 -3.57
CA PHE A 67 3.71 -16.50 -2.30
C PHE A 67 4.57 -17.02 -1.14
N TYR A 68 4.81 -16.15 -0.16
CA TYR A 68 5.32 -16.48 1.16
C TYR A 68 4.83 -15.47 2.18
N GLY A 69 4.63 -15.91 3.42
CA GLY A 69 4.40 -15.04 4.57
C GLY A 69 5.69 -14.70 5.30
N LEU A 70 5.86 -13.46 5.73
CA LEU A 70 6.88 -13.04 6.69
C LEU A 70 6.27 -12.97 8.10
N PRO A 71 6.74 -13.78 9.08
CA PRO A 71 6.23 -13.74 10.45
C PRO A 71 6.37 -12.35 11.10
N LYS A 72 5.27 -11.78 11.59
CA LYS A 72 5.28 -10.56 12.39
C LYS A 72 5.51 -10.91 13.87
N ILE A 73 6.75 -11.24 14.23
CA ILE A 73 7.15 -11.70 15.59
C ILE A 73 6.83 -10.71 16.72
N HIS A 74 6.59 -9.45 16.37
CA HIS A 74 6.26 -8.39 17.31
C HIS A 74 4.75 -8.18 17.54
N LYS A 75 3.89 -9.03 16.95
CA LYS A 75 2.43 -8.99 17.16
C LYS A 75 1.99 -10.27 17.88
N PRO A 76 0.96 -10.21 18.75
CA PRO A 76 0.32 -11.40 19.32
C PRO A 76 -0.06 -12.39 18.23
N GLU A 77 -0.01 -13.69 18.52
CA GLU A 77 -0.26 -14.78 17.57
C GLU A 77 0.70 -14.85 16.36
N VAL A 78 1.70 -13.96 16.25
CA VAL A 78 2.69 -13.92 15.16
C VAL A 78 2.04 -14.13 13.77
N PRO A 79 1.15 -13.23 13.32
CA PRO A 79 0.50 -13.34 12.02
C PRO A 79 1.52 -13.22 10.90
N LEU A 80 1.15 -13.73 9.71
CA LEU A 80 1.98 -13.61 8.51
C LEU A 80 1.71 -12.27 7.80
N ARG A 81 2.77 -11.61 7.33
CA ARG A 81 2.70 -10.57 6.31
C ARG A 81 2.81 -11.25 4.93
N PRO A 82 1.73 -11.30 4.12
CA PRO A 82 1.78 -11.94 2.82
C PRO A 82 2.68 -11.14 1.87
N VAL A 83 3.51 -11.84 1.10
CA VAL A 83 4.33 -11.27 0.04
C VAL A 83 4.28 -12.19 -1.17
N VAL A 84 4.10 -11.59 -2.34
CA VAL A 84 4.16 -12.25 -3.63
C VAL A 84 5.45 -11.81 -4.33
N ASP A 85 6.35 -12.75 -4.59
CA ASP A 85 7.55 -12.51 -5.39
C ASP A 85 7.19 -12.45 -6.89
N PHE A 86 7.18 -11.24 -7.44
CA PHE A 86 6.90 -10.99 -8.86
C PHE A 86 8.06 -11.29 -9.80
N THR A 87 9.20 -11.75 -9.29
CA THR A 87 10.33 -12.14 -10.12
C THR A 87 9.88 -13.13 -11.19
N ASN A 88 10.24 -12.85 -12.44
CA ASN A 88 9.85 -13.62 -13.64
C ASN A 88 8.35 -13.66 -13.96
N SER A 89 7.49 -12.89 -13.27
CA SER A 89 6.10 -12.78 -13.70
C SER A 89 5.99 -12.09 -15.07
N PRO A 90 4.98 -12.42 -15.88
CA PRO A 90 4.79 -11.77 -17.19
C PRO A 90 4.72 -10.24 -17.09
N THR A 91 4.08 -9.71 -16.05
CA THR A 91 3.82 -8.27 -15.88
C THR A 91 4.92 -7.52 -15.14
N TYR A 92 5.94 -8.18 -14.58
CA TYR A 92 6.95 -7.55 -13.72
C TYR A 92 7.61 -6.32 -14.33
N LYS A 93 8.09 -6.44 -15.57
CA LYS A 93 8.81 -5.37 -16.25
C LYS A 93 7.89 -4.23 -16.66
N LEU A 94 6.67 -4.54 -17.09
CA LEU A 94 5.65 -3.53 -17.36
C LEU A 94 5.26 -2.78 -16.09
N SER A 95 5.08 -3.49 -14.97
CA SER A 95 4.79 -2.89 -13.68
C SER A 95 5.89 -1.91 -13.25
N LYS A 96 7.16 -2.27 -13.42
CA LYS A 96 8.30 -1.34 -13.20
C LYS A 96 8.28 -0.15 -14.15
N TYR A 97 7.93 -0.36 -15.42
CA TYR A 97 7.86 0.72 -16.39
C TYR A 97 6.75 1.72 -16.04
N ILE A 98 5.56 1.23 -15.70
CA ILE A 98 4.44 2.06 -15.24
C ILE A 98 4.78 2.76 -13.94
N TYR A 99 5.43 2.09 -12.99
CA TYR A 99 5.92 2.74 -11.77
C TYR A 99 6.79 3.97 -12.09
N ARG A 100 7.73 3.87 -13.03
CA ARG A 100 8.58 5.01 -13.42
C ARG A 100 7.79 6.18 -14.00
N ILE A 101 6.71 5.90 -14.72
CA ILE A 101 5.83 6.93 -15.29
C ILE A 101 5.01 7.58 -14.18
N LEU A 102 4.53 6.82 -13.21
CA LEU A 102 3.65 7.33 -12.17
C LEU A 102 4.38 7.90 -10.94
N SER A 103 5.65 7.53 -10.70
CA SER A 103 6.38 7.88 -9.48
C SER A 103 6.47 9.38 -9.19
N PRO A 104 6.51 10.29 -10.19
CA PRO A 104 6.46 11.73 -9.89
C PRO A 104 5.18 12.17 -9.16
N TYR A 105 4.07 11.44 -9.29
CA TYR A 105 2.84 11.75 -8.55
C TYR A 105 2.95 11.47 -7.05
N GLU A 106 3.92 10.66 -6.60
CA GLU A 106 4.16 10.49 -5.17
C GLU A 106 4.61 11.79 -4.50
N MET A 107 5.19 12.74 -5.25
CA MET A 107 5.53 14.07 -4.74
C MET A 107 4.29 14.93 -4.43
N LYS A 108 3.14 14.60 -5.02
CA LYS A 108 1.86 15.28 -4.74
C LYS A 108 1.20 14.76 -3.46
N VAL A 109 1.73 13.71 -2.82
CA VAL A 109 1.17 13.15 -1.59
C VAL A 109 1.58 14.00 -0.38
N GLU A 110 0.73 14.97 -0.04
CA GLU A 110 1.00 15.97 1.02
C GLU A 110 1.11 15.36 2.43
N HIS A 111 0.31 14.33 2.70
CA HIS A 111 0.18 13.70 4.01
C HIS A 111 1.26 12.66 4.32
N GLY A 112 2.14 12.36 3.36
CA GLY A 112 3.19 11.35 3.53
C GLY A 112 4.30 11.78 4.48
N VAL A 113 4.82 10.82 5.25
CA VAL A 113 6.15 10.90 5.89
C VAL A 113 7.00 9.72 5.43
N LYS A 114 8.30 9.94 5.22
CA LYS A 114 9.21 8.92 4.68
C LYS A 114 9.84 8.02 5.72
N ASN A 115 9.91 8.47 6.98
CA ASN A 115 10.51 7.74 8.10
C ASN A 115 10.27 8.48 9.42
N SER A 116 10.68 7.84 10.53
CA SER A 116 10.61 8.38 11.89
C SER A 116 11.39 9.69 12.09
N TYR A 117 12.47 9.92 11.35
CA TYR A 117 13.24 11.17 11.42
C TYR A 117 12.45 12.35 10.85
N GLU A 118 11.85 12.19 9.67
CA GLU A 118 10.97 13.21 9.08
C GLU A 118 9.75 13.46 9.95
N PHE A 119 9.13 12.40 10.47
CA PHE A 119 8.02 12.49 11.41
C PHE A 119 8.40 13.33 12.63
N LYS A 120 9.52 12.98 13.31
CA LYS A 120 10.03 13.71 14.48
C LYS A 120 10.26 15.19 14.18
N ARG A 121 10.83 15.51 13.01
CA ARG A 121 11.05 16.89 12.58
C ARG A 121 9.72 17.65 12.46
N LYS A 122 8.70 17.08 11.80
CA LYS A 122 7.38 17.71 11.64
C LYS A 122 6.68 17.91 13.00
N ILE A 123 6.72 16.91 13.87
CA ILE A 123 6.10 16.99 15.21
C ILE A 123 6.79 18.00 16.12
N ASN A 124 8.13 18.11 16.09
CA ASN A 124 8.85 19.11 16.88
C ASN A 124 8.52 20.57 16.51
N LEU A 125 7.97 20.80 15.31
CA LEU A 125 7.52 22.11 14.84
C LEU A 125 6.04 22.39 15.18
N THR A 126 5.37 21.43 15.83
CA THR A 126 3.95 21.51 16.18
C THR A 126 3.80 21.72 17.68
N ASN A 127 2.82 22.54 18.06
CA ASN A 127 2.31 22.63 19.43
C ASN A 127 0.89 22.04 19.50
N ILE A 128 0.57 21.42 20.63
CA ILE A 128 -0.77 20.86 20.90
C ILE A 128 -1.49 21.67 21.97
N GLU A 129 -2.73 22.07 21.65
CA GLU A 129 -3.60 22.85 22.54
C GLU A 129 -4.32 21.97 23.56
N GLU A 130 -4.85 22.56 24.64
CA GLU A 130 -5.57 21.82 25.70
C GLU A 130 -6.78 21.03 25.19
N ASP A 131 -7.51 21.57 24.20
CA ASP A 131 -8.68 20.95 23.60
C ASP A 131 -8.34 19.96 22.46
N GLU A 132 -7.06 19.70 22.22
CA GLU A 132 -6.55 18.77 21.23
C GLU A 132 -6.09 17.44 21.84
N ILE A 133 -5.99 16.43 20.98
CA ILE A 133 -5.63 15.06 21.34
C ILE A 133 -4.76 14.43 20.25
N MET A 134 -3.79 13.60 20.63
CA MET A 134 -3.10 12.72 19.70
C MET A 134 -3.87 11.41 19.49
N ALA A 135 -3.93 10.96 18.25
CA ALA A 135 -4.48 9.65 17.89
C ALA A 135 -3.66 9.01 16.76
N SER A 136 -3.71 7.69 16.68
CA SER A 136 -3.17 6.93 15.57
C SER A 136 -4.26 6.08 14.93
N PHE A 137 -4.33 6.09 13.60
CA PHE A 137 -5.18 5.20 12.83
C PHE A 137 -4.30 4.19 12.08
N ASP A 138 -4.64 2.90 12.14
CA ASP A 138 -3.97 1.82 11.39
C ASP A 138 -4.96 1.17 10.42
N VAL A 139 -4.56 1.01 9.16
CA VAL A 139 -5.40 0.41 8.11
C VAL A 139 -5.36 -1.10 8.17
N TYR A 140 -6.53 -1.73 8.26
CA TYR A 140 -6.63 -3.19 8.19
C TYR A 140 -6.24 -3.71 6.81
N SER A 141 -5.15 -4.48 6.76
CA SER A 141 -4.70 -5.23 5.57
C SER A 141 -4.71 -4.40 4.28
N LEU A 142 -4.09 -3.21 4.31
CA LEU A 142 -4.14 -2.19 3.25
C LEU A 142 -4.15 -2.78 1.84
N PHE A 143 -3.09 -3.50 1.43
CA PHE A 143 -2.95 -3.96 0.05
C PHE A 143 -4.06 -4.90 -0.41
N THR A 144 -4.60 -5.79 0.43
CA THR A 144 -5.70 -6.68 0.02
C THR A 144 -7.05 -5.96 -0.05
N ASN A 145 -7.14 -4.76 0.51
CA ASN A 145 -8.37 -3.99 0.62
C ASN A 145 -8.42 -2.74 -0.27
N VAL A 146 -7.31 -2.31 -0.88
CA VAL A 146 -7.31 -1.15 -1.81
C VAL A 146 -8.23 -1.42 -3.01
N PRO A 147 -9.27 -0.61 -3.25
CA PRO A 147 -10.19 -0.81 -4.37
C PRO A 147 -9.51 -0.45 -5.69
N VAL A 148 -9.32 -1.46 -6.55
CA VAL A 148 -8.56 -1.33 -7.80
C VAL A 148 -9.20 -0.33 -8.75
N ASN A 149 -10.52 -0.39 -8.94
CA ASN A 149 -11.21 0.47 -9.91
C ASN A 149 -11.16 1.94 -9.50
N ASP A 150 -11.42 2.25 -8.23
CA ASP A 150 -11.32 3.63 -7.71
C ASP A 150 -9.89 4.17 -7.85
N SER A 151 -8.90 3.32 -7.56
CA SER A 151 -7.49 3.67 -7.75
C SER A 151 -7.16 3.98 -9.22
N LEU A 152 -7.70 3.20 -10.16
CA LEU A 152 -7.54 3.44 -11.58
C LEU A 152 -8.16 4.79 -11.98
N SER A 153 -9.37 5.11 -11.50
CA SER A 153 -10.03 6.39 -11.78
C SER A 153 -9.23 7.58 -11.23
N ILE A 154 -8.69 7.49 -10.01
CA ILE A 154 -7.84 8.53 -9.42
C ILE A 154 -6.60 8.76 -10.29
N ILE A 155 -5.92 7.69 -10.70
CA ILE A 155 -4.69 7.77 -11.50
C ILE A 155 -4.98 8.31 -12.91
N TYR A 156 -6.10 7.94 -13.52
CA TYR A 156 -6.51 8.48 -14.81
C TYR A 156 -6.68 10.00 -14.76
N ASN A 157 -7.36 10.50 -13.73
CA ASN A 157 -7.53 11.95 -13.55
C ASN A 157 -6.18 12.67 -13.36
N LEU A 158 -5.25 12.06 -12.62
CA LEU A 158 -3.89 12.60 -12.46
C LEU A 158 -3.11 12.64 -13.79
N LEU A 159 -3.27 11.62 -14.63
CA LEU A 159 -2.64 11.55 -15.96
C LEU A 159 -3.23 12.59 -16.91
N CYS A 160 -4.56 12.77 -16.91
CA CYS A 160 -5.24 13.74 -17.76
C CYS A 160 -4.93 15.19 -17.39
N ALA A 161 -4.64 15.46 -16.11
CA ALA A 161 -4.30 16.79 -15.60
C ALA A 161 -2.80 17.09 -15.64
N ASP A 162 -1.99 16.27 -16.31
CA ASP A 162 -0.54 16.39 -16.34
C ASP A 162 -0.03 16.79 -17.72
N ASP A 163 0.19 18.09 -17.89
CA ASP A 163 0.70 18.69 -19.13
C ASP A 163 2.13 18.24 -19.47
N GLU A 164 2.90 17.75 -18.50
CA GLU A 164 4.29 17.28 -18.69
C GLU A 164 4.36 15.76 -18.93
N LEU A 165 3.23 15.06 -19.06
CA LEU A 165 3.21 13.61 -19.26
C LEU A 165 3.94 13.19 -20.54
N SER A 166 3.78 13.94 -21.63
CA SER A 166 4.40 13.63 -22.93
C SER A 166 5.92 13.68 -22.90
N ASP A 167 6.49 14.50 -22.02
CA ASP A 167 7.95 14.62 -21.85
C ASP A 167 8.53 13.41 -21.11
N ARG A 168 7.70 12.74 -20.30
CA ARG A 168 8.10 11.60 -19.46
C ARG A 168 7.82 10.27 -20.14
N CYS A 169 6.83 10.20 -21.02
CA CYS A 169 6.38 8.97 -21.66
C CYS A 169 5.73 9.21 -23.03
N PRO A 170 6.02 8.37 -24.04
CA PRO A 170 5.34 8.46 -25.34
C PRO A 170 3.90 7.91 -25.34
N LEU A 171 3.43 7.34 -24.23
CA LEU A 171 2.09 6.77 -24.11
C LEU A 171 1.09 7.82 -23.61
N ASN A 172 -0.13 7.74 -24.13
CA ASN A 172 -1.23 8.58 -23.64
C ASN A 172 -1.87 7.99 -22.36
N PRO A 173 -2.74 8.75 -21.65
CA PRO A 173 -3.40 8.27 -20.44
C PRO A 173 -4.12 6.92 -20.63
N ASP A 174 -4.88 6.75 -21.71
CA ASP A 174 -5.65 5.51 -21.95
C ASP A 174 -4.75 4.27 -22.11
N GLU A 175 -3.61 4.42 -22.78
CA GLU A 175 -2.63 3.36 -22.95
C GLU A 175 -1.95 3.00 -21.63
N ILE A 176 -1.56 4.01 -20.84
CA ILE A 176 -0.98 3.81 -19.50
C ILE A 176 -1.98 3.06 -18.61
N MET A 177 -3.25 3.48 -18.63
CA MET A 177 -4.30 2.84 -17.83
C MET A 177 -4.55 1.39 -18.22
N LYS A 178 -4.57 1.06 -19.52
CA LYS A 178 -4.69 -0.33 -19.98
C LYS A 178 -3.55 -1.22 -19.48
N VAL A 179 -2.31 -0.71 -19.50
CA VAL A 179 -1.15 -1.46 -18.98
C VAL A 179 -1.20 -1.58 -17.46
N LEU A 180 -1.57 -0.51 -16.75
CA LEU A 180 -1.71 -0.50 -15.30
C LEU A 180 -2.79 -1.49 -14.84
N GLU A 181 -3.96 -1.47 -15.48
CA GLU A 181 -5.07 -2.39 -15.19
C GLU A 181 -4.63 -3.85 -15.36
N LEU A 182 -3.93 -4.18 -16.45
CA LEU A 182 -3.36 -5.51 -16.66
C LEU A 182 -2.42 -5.89 -15.51
N CYS A 183 -1.53 -4.98 -15.09
CA CYS A 183 -0.58 -5.23 -14.01
C CYS A 183 -1.26 -5.49 -12.66
N LEU A 184 -2.35 -4.78 -12.35
CA LEU A 184 -3.06 -4.90 -11.07
C LEU A 184 -4.00 -6.12 -11.03
N LYS A 185 -4.75 -6.38 -12.10
CA LYS A 185 -5.81 -7.41 -12.14
C LYS A 185 -5.32 -8.81 -12.52
N SER A 186 -4.05 -8.96 -12.89
CA SER A 186 -3.52 -10.22 -13.43
C SER A 186 -2.49 -10.90 -12.55
N THR A 187 -2.51 -10.63 -11.24
CA THR A 187 -1.59 -11.26 -10.30
C THR A 187 -1.89 -12.74 -10.16
N LEU A 188 -0.94 -13.57 -10.61
CA LEU A 188 -0.96 -15.03 -10.45
C LEU A 188 0.24 -15.46 -9.61
N PHE A 189 -0.02 -16.24 -8.57
CA PHE A 189 1.05 -16.74 -7.69
C PHE A 189 0.80 -18.18 -7.26
N THR A 190 1.86 -18.85 -6.83
CA THR A 190 1.78 -20.21 -6.29
C THR A 190 2.14 -20.25 -4.81
N PHE A 191 1.41 -21.07 -4.07
CA PHE A 191 1.79 -21.52 -2.74
C PHE A 191 1.72 -23.05 -2.71
N ARG A 192 2.82 -23.70 -2.34
CA ARG A 192 2.93 -25.18 -2.29
C ARG A 192 2.43 -25.89 -3.56
N GLY A 193 2.79 -25.35 -4.73
CA GLY A 193 2.43 -25.91 -6.03
C GLY A 193 0.98 -25.65 -6.47
N VAL A 194 0.15 -25.06 -5.60
CA VAL A 194 -1.21 -24.63 -5.93
C VAL A 194 -1.17 -23.22 -6.50
N LEU A 195 -1.83 -23.01 -7.64
CA LEU A 195 -1.94 -21.70 -8.28
C LEU A 195 -3.14 -20.93 -7.73
N TYR A 196 -2.93 -19.64 -7.49
CA TYR A 196 -3.93 -18.69 -7.07
C TYR A 196 -3.91 -17.45 -7.96
N ARG A 197 -5.05 -16.76 -8.04
CA ARG A 197 -5.20 -15.41 -8.59
C ARG A 197 -5.66 -14.48 -7.50
N GLN A 198 -5.09 -13.28 -7.43
CA GLN A 198 -5.67 -12.23 -6.63
C GLN A 198 -6.83 -11.58 -7.37
N ILE A 199 -8.01 -11.58 -6.75
CA ILE A 199 -9.27 -11.08 -7.34
C ILE A 199 -9.74 -9.77 -6.71
N GLY A 200 -9.14 -9.37 -5.58
CA GLY A 200 -9.41 -8.11 -4.90
C GLY A 200 -8.15 -7.54 -4.24
N GLY A 201 -8.16 -6.23 -4.02
CA GLY A 201 -6.96 -5.52 -3.62
C GLY A 201 -5.89 -5.50 -4.71
N ILE A 202 -4.70 -5.11 -4.29
CA ILE A 202 -3.47 -5.10 -5.07
C ILE A 202 -2.40 -5.98 -4.39
N ALA A 203 -1.45 -6.49 -5.16
CA ALA A 203 -0.52 -7.48 -4.64
C ALA A 203 0.63 -6.87 -3.85
N MET A 204 0.84 -7.33 -2.61
CA MET A 204 2.06 -7.03 -1.86
C MET A 204 3.26 -7.67 -2.57
N GLY A 205 4.15 -6.85 -3.14
CA GLY A 205 5.34 -7.29 -3.88
C GLY A 205 5.31 -6.97 -5.38
N SER A 206 4.18 -6.52 -5.92
CA SER A 206 4.14 -5.92 -7.25
C SER A 206 4.88 -4.57 -7.24
N PRO A 207 5.75 -4.28 -8.22
CA PRO A 207 6.51 -3.02 -8.26
C PRO A 207 5.64 -1.76 -8.20
N VAL A 208 4.47 -1.76 -8.85
CA VAL A 208 3.60 -0.57 -8.93
C VAL A 208 2.62 -0.46 -7.75
N SER A 209 2.37 -1.56 -7.02
CA SER A 209 1.31 -1.59 -6.01
C SER A 209 1.51 -0.62 -4.84
N PRO A 210 2.71 -0.44 -4.26
CA PRO A 210 2.91 0.54 -3.19
C PRO A 210 2.51 1.96 -3.61
N LEU A 211 2.87 2.37 -4.83
CA LEU A 211 2.51 3.67 -5.38
C LEU A 211 0.99 3.81 -5.52
N VAL A 212 0.34 2.79 -6.08
CA VAL A 212 -1.13 2.79 -6.27
C VAL A 212 -1.86 2.89 -4.93
N ALA A 213 -1.44 2.10 -3.92
CA ALA A 213 -1.99 2.21 -2.57
C ALA A 213 -1.79 3.61 -1.99
N ASN A 214 -0.59 4.19 -2.18
CA ASN A 214 -0.28 5.51 -1.63
C ASN A 214 -1.13 6.62 -2.26
N LEU A 215 -1.34 6.60 -3.59
CA LEU A 215 -2.19 7.56 -4.29
C LEU A 215 -3.66 7.40 -3.92
N PHE A 216 -4.16 6.17 -3.81
CA PHE A 216 -5.51 5.91 -3.33
C PHE A 216 -5.72 6.45 -1.92
N MET A 217 -4.82 6.11 -0.99
CA MET A 217 -4.90 6.56 0.40
C MET A 217 -4.83 8.09 0.47
N HIS A 218 -3.93 8.73 -0.27
CA HIS A 218 -3.87 10.18 -0.33
C HIS A 218 -5.21 10.78 -0.76
N SER A 219 -5.83 10.28 -1.83
CA SER A 219 -7.14 10.77 -2.27
C SER A 219 -8.22 10.57 -1.20
N LEU A 220 -8.27 9.40 -0.55
CA LEU A 220 -9.22 9.10 0.52
C LEU A 220 -9.07 10.09 1.69
N GLU A 221 -7.84 10.31 2.13
CA GLU A 221 -7.49 11.19 3.26
C GLU A 221 -7.80 12.66 2.95
N THR A 222 -7.36 13.16 1.79
CA THR A 222 -7.61 14.53 1.36
C THR A 222 -9.12 14.80 1.31
N ASN A 223 -9.91 13.86 0.75
CA ASN A 223 -11.36 13.99 0.73
C ASN A 223 -11.98 13.95 2.13
N ALA A 224 -11.46 13.14 3.06
CA ALA A 224 -11.93 13.10 4.44
C ALA A 224 -11.65 14.43 5.16
N ILE A 225 -10.44 14.95 5.02
CA ILE A 225 -10.00 16.21 5.63
C ILE A 225 -10.79 17.40 5.07
N MET A 226 -11.02 17.47 3.76
CA MET A 226 -11.79 18.54 3.12
C MET A 226 -13.26 18.58 3.57
N ARG A 227 -13.82 17.43 3.98
CA ARG A 227 -15.21 17.34 4.48
C ARG A 227 -15.35 17.72 5.95
N CYS A 228 -14.24 17.89 6.67
CA CYS A 228 -14.28 18.28 8.08
C CYS A 228 -14.52 19.79 8.20
N LEU A 229 -15.50 20.20 9.02
CA LEU A 229 -15.71 21.62 9.37
C LEU A 229 -14.49 22.24 10.05
N SER A 230 -13.78 21.45 10.85
CA SER A 230 -12.51 21.81 11.46
C SER A 230 -11.53 20.68 11.16
N PRO A 231 -10.62 20.87 10.19
CA PRO A 231 -9.68 19.85 9.80
C PRO A 231 -8.68 19.56 10.94
N PRO A 232 -8.11 18.34 10.98
CA PRO A 232 -7.06 18.00 11.94
C PRO A 232 -5.85 18.94 11.77
N LYS A 233 -5.26 19.36 12.90
CA LYS A 233 -4.04 20.18 12.92
C LYS A 233 -2.86 19.43 12.29
N VAL A 234 -2.77 18.12 12.56
CA VAL A 234 -1.74 17.25 11.99
C VAL A 234 -2.39 16.00 11.43
N TRP A 235 -1.98 15.62 10.22
CA TRP A 235 -2.30 14.34 9.60
C TRP A 235 -1.06 13.84 8.84
N LEU A 236 -0.37 12.83 9.39
CA LEU A 236 0.89 12.31 8.86
C LEU A 236 0.80 10.80 8.72
N ARG A 237 0.84 10.29 7.48
CA ARG A 237 0.76 8.87 7.17
C ARG A 237 2.10 8.28 6.75
N TYR A 238 2.39 7.11 7.28
CA TYR A 238 3.45 6.22 6.85
C TYR A 238 2.85 4.87 6.47
N VAL A 239 2.76 4.61 5.17
CA VAL A 239 2.15 3.38 4.64
C VAL A 239 0.72 3.18 5.17
N ASP A 240 0.51 2.28 6.13
CA ASP A 240 -0.75 1.90 6.78
C ASP A 240 -1.03 2.65 8.10
N ASP A 241 0.00 3.23 8.73
CA ASP A 241 -0.11 3.95 10.01
C ASP A 241 -0.24 5.46 9.78
N THR A 242 -1.25 6.09 10.39
CA THR A 242 -1.46 7.55 10.36
C THR A 242 -1.42 8.12 11.77
N PHE A 243 -0.65 9.20 11.97
CA PHE A 243 -0.62 10.00 13.19
C PHE A 243 -1.43 11.29 13.01
N ILE A 244 -2.27 11.58 14.00
CA ILE A 244 -3.27 12.65 13.92
C ILE A 244 -3.19 13.51 15.19
N ILE A 245 -3.26 14.83 15.01
CA ILE A 245 -3.61 15.76 16.09
C ILE A 245 -4.87 16.49 15.66
N THR A 246 -5.92 16.37 16.46
CA THR A 246 -7.21 17.00 16.19
C THR A 246 -7.89 17.42 17.49
N LYS A 247 -8.99 18.17 17.38
CA LYS A 247 -9.81 18.54 18.53
C LYS A 247 -10.44 17.30 19.15
N ARG A 248 -10.34 17.16 20.47
CA ARG A 248 -10.80 15.98 21.23
C ARG A 248 -12.25 15.62 20.92
N ARG A 249 -13.11 16.64 20.84
CA ARG A 249 -14.54 16.48 20.52
C ARG A 249 -14.82 15.96 19.09
N LEU A 250 -13.90 16.16 18.15
CA LEU A 250 -14.07 15.81 16.73
C LEU A 250 -13.45 14.47 16.34
N LEU A 251 -12.60 13.89 17.20
CA LEU A 251 -11.85 12.67 16.87
C LEU A 251 -12.78 11.51 16.46
N ASN A 252 -13.89 11.31 17.15
CA ASN A 252 -14.84 10.24 16.85
C ASN A 252 -15.56 10.47 15.52
N GLU A 253 -15.97 11.71 15.25
CA GLU A 253 -16.62 12.08 13.99
C GLU A 253 -15.68 11.86 12.80
N LEU A 254 -14.43 12.35 12.91
CA LEU A 254 -13.38 12.15 11.91
C LEU A 254 -13.10 10.67 11.65
N PHE A 255 -13.02 9.87 12.70
CA PHE A 255 -12.82 8.42 12.60
C PHE A 255 -13.99 7.71 11.90
N GLN A 256 -15.24 8.09 12.19
CA GLN A 256 -16.40 7.52 11.51
C GLN A 256 -16.50 7.97 10.06
N LEU A 257 -16.24 9.25 9.80
CA LEU A 257 -16.23 9.83 8.45
C LEU A 257 -15.29 9.03 7.53
N ILE A 258 -14.01 8.90 7.91
CA ILE A 258 -13.03 8.21 7.05
C ILE A 258 -13.36 6.72 6.85
N ASN A 259 -13.87 6.04 7.88
CA ASN A 259 -14.29 4.64 7.78
C ASN A 259 -15.53 4.43 6.90
N ASN A 260 -16.35 5.47 6.68
CA ASN A 260 -17.53 5.41 5.83
C ASN A 260 -17.25 5.79 4.37
N MET A 261 -16.06 6.30 4.06
CA MET A 261 -15.71 6.74 2.71
C MET A 261 -15.28 5.62 1.77
N SER A 262 -14.92 4.46 2.30
CA SER A 262 -14.59 3.26 1.51
C SER A 262 -15.30 2.05 2.11
N GLU A 263 -15.84 1.20 1.24
CA GLU A 263 -16.45 -0.07 1.65
C GLU A 263 -15.41 -1.06 2.18
N THR A 264 -14.22 -1.08 1.58
CA THR A 264 -13.17 -2.08 1.83
C THR A 264 -12.06 -1.59 2.76
N ILE A 265 -11.70 -0.30 2.71
CA ILE A 265 -10.66 0.26 3.57
C ILE A 265 -11.27 0.68 4.90
N LYS A 266 -10.79 0.03 5.97
CA LYS A 266 -11.20 0.29 7.35
C LYS A 266 -9.99 0.60 8.22
N PHE A 267 -10.19 1.48 9.17
CA PHE A 267 -9.18 1.94 10.11
C PHE A 267 -9.52 1.44 11.51
N SER A 268 -8.49 1.03 12.25
CA SER A 268 -8.53 0.99 13.71
C SER A 268 -8.11 2.35 14.27
N LYS A 269 -8.30 2.56 15.57
CA LYS A 269 -7.90 3.79 16.25
C LYS A 269 -7.29 3.49 17.61
N GLU A 270 -6.15 4.10 17.87
CA GLU A 270 -5.51 4.24 19.17
C GLU A 270 -5.45 5.73 19.54
N VAL A 271 -5.53 6.03 20.83
CA VAL A 271 -5.56 7.40 21.36
C VAL A 271 -4.45 7.52 22.41
N GLU A 272 -3.93 8.73 22.63
CA GLU A 272 -2.95 8.97 23.69
C GLU A 272 -3.41 8.38 25.04
N SER A 273 -2.45 7.83 25.79
CA SER A 273 -2.68 7.27 27.12
C SER A 273 -2.98 8.37 28.16
N ASP A 274 -3.38 7.96 29.36
CA ASP A 274 -3.57 8.88 30.50
C ASP A 274 -2.28 9.64 30.88
N GLU A 275 -1.11 9.13 30.48
CA GLU A 275 0.19 9.80 30.65
C GLU A 275 0.53 10.76 29.50
N ASN A 276 -0.41 11.01 28.59
CA ASN A 276 -0.28 11.79 27.36
C ASN A 276 0.80 11.26 26.41
N GLU A 277 0.86 9.93 26.26
CA GLU A 277 1.82 9.24 25.41
C GLU A 277 1.13 8.47 24.29
N LEU A 278 1.74 8.50 23.10
CA LEU A 278 1.29 7.72 21.95
C LEU A 278 2.48 7.16 21.17
N ALA A 279 2.43 5.89 20.82
CA ALA A 279 3.45 5.24 20.01
C ALA A 279 3.18 5.44 18.51
N PHE A 280 4.20 5.79 17.73
CA PHE A 280 4.12 5.90 16.27
C PHE A 280 5.52 5.78 15.63
N LEU A 281 5.69 4.95 14.60
CA LEU A 281 6.97 4.74 13.88
C LEU A 281 8.20 4.61 14.78
N ASP A 282 8.16 3.63 15.70
CA ASP A 282 9.22 3.36 16.67
C ASP A 282 9.56 4.55 17.59
N CYS A 283 8.67 5.55 17.65
CA CYS A 283 8.77 6.71 18.51
C CYS A 283 7.67 6.68 19.57
N LEU A 284 8.01 7.06 20.81
CA LEU A 284 7.05 7.36 21.86
C LEU A 284 6.92 8.88 21.95
N VAL A 285 5.78 9.39 21.51
CA VAL A 285 5.46 10.81 21.51
C VAL A 285 4.78 11.13 22.83
N LYS A 286 5.44 11.93 23.67
CA LYS A 286 4.90 12.42 24.95
C LYS A 286 4.62 13.91 24.84
N ARG A 287 3.37 14.30 25.09
CA ARG A 287 3.00 15.71 25.24
C ARG A 287 3.51 16.25 26.58
N LYS A 288 4.07 17.45 26.56
CA LYS A 288 4.48 18.21 27.75
C LYS A 288 3.42 19.24 28.14
N LEU A 289 3.52 19.73 29.38
CA LEU A 289 2.65 20.79 29.91
C LEU A 289 2.72 22.11 29.11
N ASP A 290 3.86 22.39 28.47
CA ASP A 290 4.06 23.58 27.62
C ASP A 290 3.50 23.42 26.19
N GLY A 291 2.77 22.33 25.92
CA GLY A 291 2.20 22.02 24.60
C GLY A 291 3.21 21.50 23.58
N LYS A 292 4.48 21.32 23.95
CA LYS A 292 5.51 20.72 23.08
C LYS A 292 5.59 19.21 23.25
N PHE A 293 6.35 18.57 22.37
CA PHE A 293 6.56 17.11 22.39
C PHE A 293 7.94 16.72 22.89
N LYS A 294 8.02 15.61 23.63
CA LYS A 294 9.23 14.82 23.85
C LYS A 294 9.09 13.53 23.06
N ILE A 295 10.08 13.23 22.22
CA ILE A 295 10.07 12.04 21.37
C ILE A 295 11.22 11.12 21.80
N ASN A 296 10.86 9.95 22.34
CA ASN A 296 11.78 8.89 22.73
C ASN A 296 11.68 7.71 21.76
N ILE A 297 12.59 6.75 21.86
CA ILE A 297 12.46 5.48 21.15
C ILE A 297 11.39 4.64 21.83
N PHE A 298 10.44 4.13 21.04
CA PHE A 298 9.46 3.15 21.50
C PHE A 298 9.93 1.74 21.17
N ARG A 299 9.83 0.84 22.14
CA ARG A 299 10.08 -0.59 21.95
C ARG A 299 8.80 -1.34 22.32
N LYS A 300 8.32 -2.18 21.41
CA LYS A 300 7.15 -3.03 21.67
C LYS A 300 7.48 -4.00 22.83
N PRO A 301 6.50 -4.39 23.66
CA PRO A 301 6.73 -5.32 24.78
C PRO A 301 7.34 -6.66 24.37
N THR A 302 7.08 -7.09 23.13
CA THR A 302 7.61 -8.31 22.52
C THR A 302 9.01 -8.17 21.93
N ASN A 303 9.64 -6.99 22.05
CA ASN A 303 11.00 -6.79 21.54
C ASN A 303 11.99 -7.59 22.40
N SER A 304 12.73 -8.49 21.76
CA SER A 304 13.71 -9.35 22.43
C SER A 304 15.10 -8.73 22.53
N ASP A 305 15.31 -7.51 22.01
CA ASP A 305 16.62 -6.82 21.90
C ASP A 305 17.74 -7.65 21.24
N ARG A 306 17.35 -8.69 20.48
CA ARG A 306 18.25 -9.53 19.68
C ARG A 306 18.33 -8.97 18.27
N TYR A 307 19.53 -8.55 17.87
CA TYR A 307 19.76 -7.93 16.56
C TYR A 307 20.37 -8.91 15.53
N LEU A 308 21.01 -9.99 15.99
CA LEU A 308 21.52 -11.10 15.18
C LEU A 308 21.44 -12.39 16.03
N ASP A 309 21.06 -13.50 15.39
CA ASP A 309 21.32 -14.86 15.87
C ASP A 309 22.52 -15.44 15.09
#